data_AF-A0A559J1N2-F1
#
_entry.id   AF-A0A559J1N2-F1
#
_cell.length_a   1.000
_cell.length_b   1.000
_cell.length_c   1.000
_cell.angle_alpha   90.00
_cell.angle_beta   90.00
_cell.angle_gamma   90.00
#
_symmetry.space_group_name_H-M   'P 1'
#
loop_
_entity.id
_entity.type
_entity.pdbx_description
1 polymer ?
#
loop_
_entity_poly.entity_id
_entity_poly.type
_entity_poly.pdbx_seq_one_letter_code
_entity_poly.pdbx_strand_id
1 'polypeptide(L)'
;MSSQLEEKSLTNAGKYNIFSLLCIFIVGLNWFMNVGLFRAFYLVPMLIHAILFYFSNRSFHRMEYQKSKTMKLVNYSVYISFLLSHILLPDTGGTAGSERVFFGLLTDEGLIGTASVAALLLLWVSFVSLLIQIIYNWRVGRKLRKEMFKKAGLL
;
A
#
# COMPACT_ATOMS: atom_id res chain seq x y z
N MET A 1 -5.11 28.86 18.36
CA MET A 1 -4.11 27.76 18.28
C MET A 1 -4.74 26.40 17.94
N SER A 2 -5.97 26.09 18.35
CA SER A 2 -6.67 24.86 17.91
C SER A 2 -7.07 24.87 16.43
N SER A 3 -7.53 26.02 15.90
CA SER A 3 -7.94 26.15 14.49
C SER A 3 -6.81 25.84 13.49
N GLN A 4 -5.59 26.32 13.75
CA GLN A 4 -4.43 26.05 12.89
C GLN A 4 -3.93 24.60 13.00
N LEU A 5 -4.16 23.92 14.13
CA LEU A 5 -3.83 22.50 14.29
C LEU A 5 -4.86 21.61 13.58
N GLU A 6 -6.14 21.98 13.61
CA GLU A 6 -7.22 21.31 12.86
C GLU A 6 -7.02 21.46 11.35
N GLU A 7 -6.79 22.67 10.87
CA GLU A 7 -6.57 22.97 9.44
C GLU A 7 -5.35 22.21 8.87
N LYS A 8 -4.27 22.11 9.66
CA LYS A 8 -3.06 21.36 9.29
C LYS A 8 -3.28 19.84 9.32
N SER A 9 -4.21 19.33 10.12
CA SER A 9 -4.56 17.90 10.15
C SER A 9 -5.46 17.51 8.96
N LEU A 10 -6.43 18.36 8.61
CA LEU A 10 -7.32 18.21 7.45
C LEU A 10 -6.54 18.25 6.13
N THR A 11 -5.63 19.20 5.97
CA THR A 11 -4.79 19.31 4.77
C THR A 11 -3.85 18.11 4.60
N ASN A 12 -3.29 17.58 5.69
CA ASN A 12 -2.47 16.37 5.62
C ASN A 12 -3.31 15.13 5.28
N ALA A 13 -4.48 14.95 5.90
CA ALA A 13 -5.40 13.87 5.56
C ALA A 13 -5.83 13.92 4.09
N GLY A 14 -6.12 15.12 3.55
CA GLY A 14 -6.41 15.32 2.14
C GLY A 14 -5.26 14.90 1.21
N LYS A 15 -4.02 15.26 1.53
CA LYS A 15 -2.83 14.88 0.73
C LYS A 15 -2.64 13.37 0.65
N TYR A 16 -2.74 12.65 1.77
CA TYR A 16 -2.58 11.19 1.77
C TYR A 16 -3.72 10.49 1.00
N ASN A 17 -4.95 11.02 1.08
CA ASN A 17 -6.05 10.55 0.24
C ASN A 17 -5.73 10.73 -1.25
N ILE A 18 -5.21 11.88 -1.67
CA ILE A 18 -4.83 12.14 -3.07
C ILE A 18 -3.75 11.16 -3.54
N PHE A 19 -2.70 10.92 -2.75
CA PHE A 19 -1.67 9.95 -3.11
C PHE A 19 -2.21 8.52 -3.25
N SER A 20 -3.09 8.10 -2.33
CA SER A 20 -3.70 6.78 -2.41
C SER A 20 -4.60 6.63 -3.64
N LEU A 21 -5.36 7.67 -3.98
CA LEU A 21 -6.19 7.71 -5.19
C LEU A 21 -5.33 7.68 -6.46
N LEU A 22 -4.21 8.40 -6.48
CA LEU A 22 -3.27 8.40 -7.60
C LEU A 22 -2.63 7.01 -7.79
N CYS A 23 -2.31 6.31 -6.69
CA CYS A 23 -1.83 4.92 -6.77
C CYS A 23 -2.90 4.01 -7.39
N ILE A 24 -4.15 4.09 -6.90
CA ILE A 24 -5.27 3.31 -7.44
C ILE A 24 -5.50 3.63 -8.92
N PHE A 25 -5.42 4.91 -9.31
CA PHE A 25 -5.59 5.34 -10.69
C PHE A 25 -4.51 4.77 -11.61
N ILE A 26 -3.22 4.86 -11.22
CA ILE A 26 -2.11 4.29 -11.99
C ILE A 26 -2.25 2.78 -12.12
N VAL A 27 -2.58 2.09 -11.03
CA VAL A 27 -2.80 0.64 -11.05
C VAL A 27 -3.99 0.27 -11.93
N GLY A 28 -5.11 1.00 -11.82
CA GLY A 28 -6.30 0.80 -12.65
C GLY A 28 -5.99 1.00 -14.13
N LEU A 29 -5.25 2.06 -14.48
CA LEU A 29 -4.80 2.31 -15.86
C LEU A 29 -3.86 1.21 -16.36
N ASN A 30 -2.94 0.75 -15.52
CA ASN A 30 -2.06 -0.38 -15.84
C ASN A 30 -2.85 -1.65 -16.15
N TRP A 31 -3.83 -1.98 -15.32
CA TRP A 31 -4.73 -3.11 -15.57
C TRP A 31 -5.54 -2.94 -16.84
N PHE A 32 -6.07 -1.74 -17.10
CA PHE A 32 -6.86 -1.47 -18.30
C PHE A 32 -6.03 -1.60 -19.59
N MET A 33 -4.79 -1.10 -19.59
CA MET A 33 -3.92 -1.14 -20.76
C MET A 33 -3.26 -2.51 -20.98
N ASN A 34 -3.22 -3.37 -19.96
CA ASN A 34 -2.55 -4.67 -19.99
C ASN A 34 -3.51 -5.71 -19.41
N VAL A 35 -4.54 -6.06 -20.19
CA VAL A 35 -5.48 -7.15 -19.90
C VAL A 35 -5.07 -8.35 -20.74
N GLY A 36 -4.44 -9.33 -20.11
CA GLY A 36 -4.15 -10.62 -20.74
C GLY A 36 -4.32 -11.80 -19.78
N LEU A 37 -4.34 -13.00 -20.36
CA LEU A 37 -4.60 -14.27 -19.67
C LEU A 37 -3.64 -14.50 -18.48
N PHE A 38 -2.38 -14.08 -18.60
CA PHE A 38 -1.40 -14.26 -17.52
C PHE A 38 -1.78 -13.49 -16.25
N ARG A 39 -2.32 -12.28 -16.39
CA ARG A 39 -2.78 -11.49 -15.24
C ARG A 39 -4.00 -12.07 -14.54
N ALA A 40 -4.79 -12.90 -15.21
CA ALA A 40 -5.88 -13.62 -14.55
C ALA A 40 -5.35 -14.56 -13.46
N PHE A 41 -4.19 -15.20 -13.66
CA PHE A 41 -3.55 -16.03 -12.62
C PHE A 41 -3.08 -15.21 -11.42
N TYR A 42 -2.69 -13.95 -11.64
CA TYR A 42 -2.28 -13.03 -10.57
C TYR A 42 -3.44 -12.24 -9.95
N LEU A 43 -4.67 -12.43 -10.42
CA LEU A 43 -5.85 -11.69 -9.94
C LEU A 43 -6.03 -11.85 -8.43
N VAL A 44 -5.96 -13.08 -7.91
CA VAL A 44 -6.14 -13.35 -6.47
C VAL A 44 -5.03 -12.68 -5.63
N PRO A 45 -3.74 -12.88 -5.91
CA PRO A 45 -2.67 -12.15 -5.24
C PRO A 45 -2.83 -10.62 -5.27
N MET A 46 -3.27 -10.06 -6.41
CA MET A 46 -3.44 -8.61 -6.56
C MET A 46 -4.65 -8.06 -5.82
N LEU A 47 -5.75 -8.82 -5.75
CA LEU A 47 -6.88 -8.50 -4.89
C LEU A 47 -6.47 -8.50 -3.41
N ILE A 48 -5.69 -9.49 -2.98
CA ILE A 48 -5.11 -9.51 -1.63
C ILE A 48 -4.24 -8.27 -1.41
N HIS A 49 -3.40 -7.89 -2.39
CA HIS A 49 -2.58 -6.68 -2.29
C HIS A 49 -3.42 -5.42 -2.14
N ALA A 50 -4.49 -5.28 -2.93
CA ALA A 50 -5.41 -4.15 -2.84
C ALA A 50 -6.11 -4.07 -1.47
N ILE A 51 -6.50 -5.22 -0.91
CA ILE A 51 -7.06 -5.30 0.44
C ILE A 51 -6.03 -4.84 1.49
N LEU A 52 -4.78 -5.32 1.40
CA LEU A 52 -3.69 -4.90 2.30
C LEU A 52 -3.41 -3.39 2.19
N PHE A 53 -3.40 -2.86 0.97
CA PHE A 53 -3.23 -1.43 0.70
C PHE A 53 -4.35 -0.61 1.33
N TYR A 54 -5.60 -1.01 1.13
CA TYR A 54 -6.76 -0.34 1.73
C TYR A 54 -6.69 -0.31 3.26
N PHE A 55 -6.43 -1.46 3.90
CA PHE A 55 -6.34 -1.52 5.36
C PHE A 55 -5.15 -0.74 5.92
N SER A 56 -4.01 -0.75 5.22
CA SER A 56 -2.83 0.02 5.63
C SER A 56 -3.10 1.51 5.55
N ASN A 57 -3.68 1.97 4.43
CA ASN A 57 -4.04 3.36 4.23
C ASN A 57 -5.06 3.82 5.28
N ARG A 58 -6.12 3.04 5.48
CA ARG A 58 -7.15 3.31 6.50
C ARG A 58 -6.56 3.38 7.91
N SER A 59 -5.64 2.48 8.25
CA SER A 59 -4.96 2.48 9.55
C SER A 59 -4.17 3.76 9.73
N PHE A 60 -3.40 4.16 8.72
CA PHE A 60 -2.58 5.38 8.75
C PHE A 60 -3.39 6.68 8.92
N HIS A 61 -4.63 6.74 8.44
CA HIS A 61 -5.51 7.90 8.64
C HIS A 61 -6.08 8.04 10.06
N ARG A 62 -5.97 7.03 10.93
CA ARG A 62 -6.34 7.19 12.35
C ARG A 62 -5.30 8.06 13.06
N MET A 63 -5.79 9.10 13.74
CA MET A 63 -5.14 10.38 14.06
C MET A 63 -3.77 10.41 14.80
N GLU A 64 -3.13 9.28 15.07
CA GLU A 64 -1.82 9.25 15.74
C GLU A 64 -0.65 8.80 14.85
N TYR A 65 -0.91 8.11 13.74
CA TYR A 65 0.17 7.65 12.86
C TYR A 65 0.91 8.77 12.16
N GLN A 66 0.20 9.84 11.80
CA GLN A 66 0.77 10.98 11.07
C GLN A 66 1.80 11.77 11.90
N LYS A 67 1.91 11.53 13.21
CA LYS A 67 2.95 12.13 14.06
C LYS A 67 4.27 11.35 14.00
N SER A 68 4.23 10.05 13.73
CA SER A 68 5.42 9.19 13.71
C SER A 68 6.09 9.17 12.34
N LYS A 69 7.37 9.58 12.27
CA LYS A 69 8.18 9.48 11.04
C LYS A 69 8.27 8.04 10.53
N THR A 70 8.45 7.08 11.44
CA THR A 70 8.50 5.65 11.10
C THR A 70 7.21 5.18 10.44
N MET A 71 6.05 5.59 10.96
CA MET A 71 4.77 5.15 10.40
C MET A 71 4.47 5.78 9.04
N LYS A 72 4.96 7.00 8.79
CA LYS A 72 4.95 7.60 7.45
C LYS A 72 5.76 6.77 6.46
N LEU A 73 6.98 6.39 6.84
CA LEU A 73 7.83 5.54 6.00
C LEU A 73 7.19 4.19 5.70
N VAL A 74 6.59 3.55 6.71
CA VAL A 74 5.86 2.28 6.54
C VAL A 74 4.65 2.45 5.62
N ASN A 75 3.95 3.59 5.67
CA ASN A 75 2.84 3.83 4.75
C ASN A 75 3.32 4.12 3.32
N TYR A 76 4.41 4.88 3.15
CA TYR A 76 5.02 5.08 1.83
C TYR A 76 5.56 3.78 1.24
N SER A 77 6.13 2.88 2.04
CA SER A 77 6.56 1.58 1.55
C SER A 77 5.39 0.75 1.04
N VAL A 78 4.20 0.85 1.66
CA VAL A 78 2.97 0.22 1.14
C VAL A 78 2.53 0.84 -0.19
N TYR A 79 2.64 2.15 -0.36
CA TYR A 79 2.31 2.81 -1.63
C TYR A 79 3.25 2.37 -2.75
N ILE A 80 4.56 2.38 -2.48
CA ILE A 80 5.58 1.97 -3.44
C ILE A 80 5.42 0.48 -3.78
N SER A 81 5.23 -0.38 -2.78
CA SER A 81 5.07 -1.81 -3.01
C SER A 81 3.81 -2.13 -3.80
N PHE A 82 2.70 -1.45 -3.52
CA PHE A 82 1.46 -1.60 -4.27
C PHE A 82 1.61 -1.14 -5.72
N LEU A 83 2.23 0.01 -5.97
CA LEU A 83 2.47 0.49 -7.34
C LEU A 83 3.39 -0.46 -8.12
N LEU A 84 4.55 -0.78 -7.54
CA LEU A 84 5.57 -1.58 -8.22
C LEU A 84 5.10 -3.01 -8.46
N SER A 85 4.37 -3.63 -7.52
CA SER A 85 3.88 -5.00 -7.74
C SER A 85 3.01 -5.11 -8.98
N HIS A 86 2.16 -4.13 -9.21
CA HIS A 86 1.27 -4.10 -10.37
C HIS A 86 2.00 -3.75 -11.67
N ILE A 87 2.98 -2.84 -11.63
CA ILE A 87 3.77 -2.44 -12.81
C ILE A 87 4.69 -3.58 -13.30
N LEU A 88 5.22 -4.35 -12.35
CA LEU A 88 6.14 -5.46 -12.62
C LEU A 88 5.44 -6.75 -13.05
N LEU A 89 4.12 -6.84 -12.92
CA LEU A 89 3.40 -8.03 -13.36
C LEU A 89 3.48 -8.17 -14.89
N PRO A 90 3.91 -9.34 -15.38
CA PRO A 90 3.91 -9.62 -16.80
C PRO A 90 2.48 -9.67 -17.33
N ASP A 91 2.36 -9.34 -18.61
CA ASP A 91 1.17 -9.54 -19.40
C ASP A 91 1.53 -10.25 -20.70
N THR A 92 0.60 -11.03 -21.25
CA THR A 92 0.79 -11.77 -22.50
C THR A 92 -0.04 -11.12 -23.61
N GLY A 93 0.57 -10.86 -24.77
CA GLY A 93 -0.18 -10.91 -26.03
C GLY A 93 -0.65 -12.35 -26.30
N GLY A 94 -1.68 -12.55 -27.11
CA GLY A 94 -2.28 -13.89 -27.35
C GLY A 94 -1.38 -14.96 -27.99
N THR A 95 -0.07 -14.76 -28.07
CA THR A 95 0.91 -15.66 -28.68
C THR A 95 2.09 -15.96 -27.73
N ALA A 96 2.58 -17.21 -27.75
CA ALA A 96 3.78 -17.60 -27.00
C ALA A 96 4.99 -16.74 -27.38
N GLY A 97 5.76 -16.26 -26.39
CA GLY A 97 6.89 -15.34 -26.59
C GLY A 97 6.53 -13.85 -26.65
N SER A 98 5.28 -13.49 -26.37
CA SER A 98 4.82 -12.08 -26.32
C SER A 98 4.60 -11.55 -24.91
N GLU A 99 5.23 -12.18 -23.91
CA GLU A 99 5.20 -11.71 -22.53
C GLU A 99 5.89 -10.35 -22.42
N ARG A 100 5.27 -9.42 -21.70
CA ARG A 100 5.75 -8.06 -21.53
C ARG A 100 5.56 -7.56 -20.11
N VAL A 101 6.52 -6.77 -19.62
CA VAL A 101 6.47 -6.09 -18.31
C VAL A 101 6.56 -4.57 -18.49
N PHE A 102 6.26 -3.80 -17.45
CA PHE A 102 6.24 -2.33 -17.47
C PHE A 102 5.30 -1.73 -18.53
N PHE A 103 4.00 -1.96 -18.38
CA PHE A 103 2.99 -1.47 -19.32
C PHE A 103 3.15 -2.01 -20.75
N GLY A 104 3.66 -3.23 -20.90
CA GLY A 104 3.79 -3.84 -22.21
C GLY A 104 5.00 -3.33 -23.02
N LEU A 105 5.99 -2.70 -22.36
CA LEU A 105 7.13 -2.06 -23.03
C LEU A 105 8.38 -2.94 -23.13
N LEU A 106 8.60 -3.88 -22.20
CA LEU A 106 9.81 -4.70 -22.16
C LEU A 106 9.47 -6.18 -22.33
N THR A 107 10.22 -6.90 -23.18
CA THR A 107 9.92 -8.28 -23.64
C THR A 107 11.05 -9.29 -23.34
N ASP A 108 11.89 -9.03 -22.35
CA ASP A 108 13.04 -9.90 -22.02
C ASP A 108 12.64 -10.99 -21.01
N GLU A 109 12.84 -12.26 -21.36
CA GLU A 109 12.43 -13.42 -20.57
C GLU A 109 13.06 -13.46 -19.17
N GLY A 110 14.33 -13.05 -19.04
CA GLY A 110 15.03 -12.97 -17.75
C GLY A 110 14.46 -11.86 -16.86
N LEU A 111 14.15 -10.71 -17.46
CA LEU A 111 13.47 -9.61 -16.77
C LEU A 111 12.04 -9.97 -16.36
N ILE A 112 11.31 -10.75 -17.15
CA ILE A 112 9.94 -11.17 -16.82
C ILE A 112 9.91 -12.07 -15.58
N GLY A 113 10.79 -13.08 -15.52
CA GLY A 113 10.89 -13.97 -14.36
C GLY A 113 11.24 -13.21 -13.09
N THR A 114 12.26 -12.34 -13.15
CA THR A 114 12.69 -11.52 -12.01
C THR A 114 11.63 -10.52 -11.57
N ALA A 115 10.94 -9.86 -12.52
CA ALA A 115 9.85 -8.93 -12.24
C ALA A 115 8.66 -9.62 -11.56
N SER A 116 8.31 -10.84 -12.00
CA SER A 116 7.23 -11.63 -11.40
C SER A 116 7.51 -12.00 -9.94
N VAL A 117 8.73 -12.46 -9.65
CA VAL A 117 9.17 -12.78 -8.28
C VAL A 117 9.20 -11.51 -7.44
N ALA A 118 9.73 -10.41 -7.97
CA ALA A 118 9.75 -9.11 -7.28
C ALA A 118 8.34 -8.62 -6.95
N ALA A 119 7.37 -8.75 -7.88
CA ALA A 119 5.98 -8.37 -7.65
C ALA A 119 5.36 -9.13 -6.47
N LEU A 120 5.62 -10.44 -6.35
CA LEU A 120 5.16 -11.24 -5.22
C LEU A 120 5.88 -10.90 -3.91
N LEU A 121 7.16 -10.55 -3.93
CA LEU A 121 7.88 -10.08 -2.74
C LEU A 121 7.33 -8.74 -2.23
N LEU A 122 6.86 -7.87 -3.12
CA LEU A 122 6.25 -6.59 -2.74
C LEU A 122 4.88 -6.76 -2.06
N LEU A 123 4.16 -7.84 -2.35
CA LEU A 123 2.98 -8.25 -1.57
C LEU A 123 3.39 -8.53 -0.12
N TRP A 124 4.46 -9.29 0.10
CA TRP A 124 4.99 -9.58 1.44
C TRP A 124 5.43 -8.32 2.20
N VAL A 125 6.07 -7.37 1.52
CA VAL A 125 6.42 -6.05 2.11
C VAL A 125 5.18 -5.34 2.63
N SER A 126 4.08 -5.40 1.89
CA SER A 126 2.81 -4.76 2.26
C SER A 126 2.16 -5.45 3.45
N PHE A 127 2.20 -6.79 3.47
CA PHE A 127 1.73 -7.58 4.59
C PHE A 127 2.49 -7.27 5.89
N VAL A 128 3.83 -7.28 5.84
CA VAL A 128 4.69 -6.95 6.98
C VAL A 128 4.46 -5.50 7.45
N SER A 129 4.31 -4.57 6.51
CA SER A 129 4.01 -3.17 6.81
C SER A 129 2.69 -3.02 7.58
N LEU A 130 1.64 -3.73 7.17
CA LEU A 130 0.36 -3.75 7.86
C LEU A 130 0.49 -4.33 9.28
N LEU A 131 1.25 -5.42 9.47
CA LEU A 131 1.50 -5.98 10.80
C LEU A 131 2.20 -4.98 11.72
N ILE A 132 3.22 -4.27 11.21
CA ILE A 132 3.92 -3.21 11.96
C ILE A 132 2.94 -2.11 12.37
N GLN A 133 2.06 -1.69 11.47
CA GLN A 133 1.02 -0.70 11.78
C GLN A 133 0.09 -1.22 12.88
N ILE A 134 -0.45 -2.44 12.76
CA ILE A 134 -1.35 -3.04 13.77
C ILE A 134 -0.69 -3.08 15.15
N ILE A 135 0.57 -3.53 15.23
CA ILE A 135 1.34 -3.60 16.48
C ILE A 135 1.49 -2.21 17.09
N TYR A 136 1.81 -1.20 16.27
CA TYR A 136 1.92 0.19 16.73
C TYR A 136 0.59 0.70 17.31
N ASN A 137 -0.51 0.47 16.61
CA ASN A 137 -1.86 0.84 17.06
C ASN A 137 -2.18 0.23 18.43
N TRP A 138 -1.88 -1.05 18.60
CA TRP A 138 -2.13 -1.75 19.85
C TRP A 138 -1.29 -1.19 21.00
N ARG A 139 -0.03 -0.83 20.76
CA ARG A 139 0.84 -0.20 21.77
C ARG A 139 0.33 1.18 22.18
N VAL A 140 -0.04 2.01 21.21
CA VAL A 140 -0.55 3.37 21.49
C VAL A 140 -1.89 3.31 22.22
N GLY A 141 -2.83 2.48 21.78
CA GLY A 141 -4.11 2.29 22.46
C GLY A 141 -3.98 1.73 23.89
N ARG A 142 -2.94 0.92 24.17
CA ARG A 142 -2.63 0.53 25.57
C ARG A 142 -2.08 1.69 26.38
N LYS A 143 -1.22 2.54 25.80
CA LYS A 143 -0.67 3.72 26.47
C LYS A 143 -1.78 4.71 26.83
N LEU A 144 -2.66 5.05 25.89
CA LEU A 144 -3.79 5.96 26.12
C LEU A 144 -4.74 5.42 27.21
N ARG A 145 -5.04 4.12 27.20
CA ARG A 145 -5.85 3.51 28.27
C ARG A 145 -5.19 3.67 29.65
N LYS A 146 -3.90 3.39 29.77
CA LYS A 146 -3.17 3.59 31.03
C LYS A 146 -3.19 5.05 31.49
N GLU A 147 -3.03 6.00 30.57
CA GLU A 147 -3.10 7.43 30.88
C GLU A 147 -4.51 7.86 31.35
N MET A 148 -5.58 7.29 30.77
CA MET A 148 -6.95 7.53 31.23
C MET A 148 -7.19 6.97 32.63
N PHE A 149 -6.76 5.73 32.91
CA PHE A 149 -6.91 5.13 34.25
C PHE A 149 -6.15 5.94 35.32
N LYS A 150 -4.93 6.39 35.02
CA LYS A 150 -4.16 7.25 35.92
C LYS A 150 -4.84 8.59 36.16
N LYS A 151 -5.43 9.22 35.13
CA LYS A 151 -6.19 10.47 35.28
C LYS A 151 -7.48 10.28 36.09
N ALA A 152 -8.08 9.09 36.04
CA ALA A 152 -9.27 8.75 36.81
C ALA A 152 -8.96 8.35 38.26
N GLY A 153 -7.69 8.32 38.68
CA GLY A 153 -7.29 7.91 40.04
C GLY A 153 -7.48 6.41 40.32
N LEU A 154 -7.59 5.58 39.27
CA LEU A 154 -7.79 4.12 39.37
C LEU A 154 -6.46 3.33 39.37
N LEU A 155 -5.33 4.03 39.22
CA LEU A 155 -3.94 3.57 39.25
C LEU A 155 -3.06 4.69 39.83
#